data_AF-A0A009HWX4-F1
#
_entry.id   AF-A0A009HWX4-F1
#
_cell.length_a   1.000
_cell.length_b   1.000
_cell.length_c   1.000
_cell.angle_alpha   90.00
_cell.angle_beta   90.00
_cell.angle_gamma   90.00
#
_symmetry.space_group_name_H-M   'P 1'
#
loop_
_entity.id
_entity.type
_entity.pdbx_description
1 polymer ?
#
loop_
_entity_poly.entity_id
_entity_poly.type
_entity_poly.pdbx_seq_one_letter_code
_entity_poly.pdbx_strand_id
1 'polypeptide(L)'
;MQVSFNKRTIFPTVYRSEKDGKERAFLSTTVLSPVKYNLTAMPGMMPVEQIQAILEECADNAQEVEIEFTEQQTKFGAQMQVFSVKPVPKKTQ
;
A
#
# COMPACT_ATOMS: atom_id res chain seq x y z
N MET A 1 -29.36 -16.07 7.51
CA MET A 1 -28.14 -15.36 7.09
C MET A 1 -28.50 -14.40 5.98
N GLN A 2 -28.46 -13.09 6.25
CA GLN A 2 -28.67 -12.08 5.22
C GLN A 2 -27.33 -11.88 4.49
N VAL A 3 -27.26 -12.27 3.22
CA VAL A 3 -26.04 -12.13 2.42
C VAL A 3 -25.88 -10.66 2.04
N SER A 4 -24.77 -10.05 2.46
CA SER A 4 -24.40 -8.70 2.05
C SER A 4 -23.56 -8.75 0.77
N PHE A 5 -23.87 -7.88 -0.18
CA PHE A 5 -23.20 -7.85 -1.49
C PHE A 5 -22.37 -6.59 -1.64
N ASN A 6 -21.06 -6.74 -1.87
CA ASN A 6 -20.19 -5.64 -2.29
C ASN A 6 -20.37 -5.37 -3.79
N LYS A 7 -20.36 -4.09 -4.18
CA LYS A 7 -20.49 -3.66 -5.59
C LYS A 7 -19.24 -2.89 -6.02
N ARG A 8 -18.68 -3.23 -7.19
CA ARG A 8 -17.59 -2.50 -7.84
C ARG A 8 -17.63 -2.73 -9.36
N THR A 9 -17.32 -1.69 -10.13
CA THR A 9 -17.12 -1.78 -11.58
C THR A 9 -15.69 -2.25 -11.86
N ILE A 10 -15.52 -3.25 -12.72
CA ILE A 10 -14.22 -3.82 -13.10
C ILE A 10 -14.09 -3.89 -14.63
N PHE A 11 -12.86 -3.97 -15.12
CA PHE A 11 -12.56 -4.30 -16.51
C PHE A 11 -11.94 -5.71 -16.56
N PRO A 12 -12.70 -6.76 -16.91
CA PRO A 12 -12.21 -8.12 -16.89
C PRO A 12 -11.32 -8.42 -18.10
N THR A 13 -10.31 -9.25 -17.89
CA THR A 13 -9.49 -9.89 -18.92
C THR A 13 -9.73 -11.39 -18.91
N VAL A 14 -9.61 -12.03 -20.08
CA VAL A 14 -9.79 -13.47 -20.23
C VAL A 14 -8.62 -14.08 -20.97
N TYR A 15 -8.03 -15.12 -20.40
CA TYR A 15 -7.11 -16.01 -21.07
C TYR A 15 -7.83 -17.33 -21.34
N ARG A 16 -7.89 -17.77 -22.60
CA ARG A 16 -8.49 -19.05 -22.98
C ARG A 16 -7.39 -20.05 -23.31
N SER A 17 -7.46 -21.25 -22.76
CA SER A 17 -6.58 -22.36 -23.12
C SER A 17 -7.41 -23.59 -23.39
N GLU A 18 -7.00 -24.38 -24.37
CA GLU A 18 -7.54 -25.72 -24.57
C GLU A 18 -6.54 -26.74 -24.02
N LYS A 19 -6.98 -27.57 -23.07
CA LYS A 19 -6.21 -28.70 -22.56
C LYS A 19 -7.13 -29.89 -22.44
N ASP A 20 -6.70 -31.03 -22.97
CA ASP A 20 -7.46 -32.28 -23.01
C ASP A 20 -8.83 -32.17 -23.72
N GLY A 21 -8.90 -31.36 -24.79
CA GLY A 21 -10.12 -31.15 -25.59
C GLY A 21 -11.23 -30.37 -24.87
N LYS A 22 -10.90 -29.71 -23.75
CA LYS A 22 -11.81 -28.83 -23.01
C LYS A 22 -11.27 -27.41 -23.04
N GLU A 23 -12.07 -26.48 -23.58
CA GLU A 23 -11.81 -25.06 -23.44
C GLU A 23 -11.93 -24.65 -21.96
N ARG A 24 -10.91 -23.96 -21.47
CA ARG A 24 -10.88 -23.33 -20.15
C ARG A 24 -10.69 -21.83 -20.30
N ALA A 25 -11.53 -21.06 -19.62
CA ALA A 25 -11.39 -19.62 -19.49
C ALA A 25 -10.86 -19.25 -18.10
N PHE A 26 -9.78 -18.48 -18.07
CA PHE A 26 -9.19 -17.90 -16.88
C PHE A 26 -9.50 -16.40 -16.87
N LEU A 27 -10.28 -15.95 -15.90
CA LEU A 27 -10.73 -14.57 -15.77
C LEU A 27 -9.88 -13.84 -14.73
N SER A 28 -9.40 -12.65 -15.05
CA SER A 28 -8.71 -11.78 -14.10
C SER A 28 -9.13 -10.32 -14.31
N THR A 29 -8.78 -9.43 -13.38
CA THR A 29 -8.95 -7.99 -13.52
C THR A 29 -7.94 -7.29 -12.64
N THR A 30 -7.47 -6.12 -13.07
CA THR A 30 -6.59 -5.27 -12.26
C THR A 30 -7.43 -4.16 -11.65
N VAL A 31 -7.37 -4.03 -10.32
CA VAL A 31 -8.10 -2.99 -9.60
C VAL A 31 -7.12 -2.17 -8.78
N LEU A 32 -7.08 -0.86 -9.03
CA LEU A 32 -6.41 0.09 -8.15
C LEU A 32 -7.38 0.45 -7.03
N SER A 33 -7.02 0.07 -5.80
CA SER A 33 -7.79 0.41 -4.61
C SER A 33 -6.92 1.24 -3.67
N PRO A 34 -7.45 2.30 -3.03
CA PRO A 34 -6.76 2.95 -1.94
C PRO A 34 -6.46 1.91 -0.85
N VAL A 35 -5.20 1.83 -0.44
CA VAL A 35 -4.77 0.99 0.68
C VAL A 35 -4.27 1.91 1.76
N LYS A 36 -4.73 1.68 3.00
CA LYS A 36 -4.21 2.36 4.17
C LYS A 36 -3.19 1.46 4.85
N TYR A 37 -1.98 1.97 5.04
CA TYR A 37 -0.95 1.33 5.83
C TYR A 37 -0.79 2.04 7.17
N ASN A 38 -0.52 1.28 8.22
CA ASN A 38 0.00 1.85 9.45
C ASN A 38 1.51 2.07 9.30
N LEU A 39 2.04 3.17 9.80
CA LEU A 39 3.48 3.44 9.81
C LEU A 39 4.05 3.06 11.17
N THR A 40 5.22 2.42 11.19
CA THR A 40 5.93 2.12 12.44
C THR A 40 7.41 2.36 12.23
N ALA A 41 7.96 3.28 13.01
CA ALA A 41 9.38 3.57 13.00
C ALA A 41 10.16 2.39 13.58
N MET A 42 11.17 1.94 12.86
CA MET A 42 12.02 0.82 13.21
C MET A 42 13.47 1.28 13.34
N PRO A 43 14.23 0.72 14.29
CA PRO A 43 15.65 1.02 14.41
C PRO A 43 16.41 0.52 13.18
N GLY A 44 17.41 1.28 12.73
CA GLY A 44 18.25 0.89 11.60
C GLY A 44 19.04 2.07 11.05
N MET A 45 18.54 2.66 9.97
CA MET A 45 19.25 3.69 9.21
C MET A 45 19.15 5.08 9.86
N MET A 46 18.10 5.31 10.64
CA MET A 46 17.91 6.50 11.47
C MET A 46 17.41 6.11 12.88
N PRO A 47 17.66 6.93 13.92
CA PRO A 47 17.06 6.75 15.24
C PRO A 47 15.53 6.80 15.16
N VAL A 48 14.86 5.95 15.93
CA VAL A 48 13.38 5.81 15.91
C VAL A 48 12.71 7.14 16.27
N GLU A 49 13.25 7.84 17.28
CA GLU A 49 12.74 9.12 17.76
C GLU A 49 12.84 10.20 16.68
N GLN A 50 13.94 10.17 15.91
CA GLN A 50 14.14 11.10 14.81
C GLN A 50 13.18 10.83 13.66
N ILE A 51 12.94 9.55 13.32
CA ILE A 51 11.96 9.17 12.29
C ILE A 51 10.57 9.65 12.69
N GLN A 52 10.16 9.39 13.94
CA GLN A 52 8.86 9.83 14.45
C GLN A 52 8.72 11.35 14.40
N ALA A 53 9.71 12.09 14.91
CA ALA A 53 9.68 13.55 14.91
C ALA A 53 9.53 14.14 13.50
N ILE A 54 10.27 13.61 12.52
CA ILE A 54 10.17 14.08 11.13
C ILE A 54 8.81 13.77 10.52
N LEU A 55 8.27 12.56 10.76
CA LEU A 55 6.96 12.19 10.26
C LEU A 55 5.85 13.05 10.87
N GLU A 56 5.91 13.35 12.17
CA GLU A 56 4.97 14.22 12.86
C GLU A 56 5.06 15.67 12.34
N GLU A 57 6.27 16.24 12.27
CA GLU A 57 6.48 17.59 11.75
C GLU A 57 5.99 17.71 10.29
N CYS A 58 6.27 16.72 9.45
CA CYS A 58 5.82 16.74 8.05
C CYS A 58 4.31 16.57 7.93
N ALA A 59 3.68 15.78 8.82
CA ALA A 59 2.22 15.65 8.87
C ALA A 59 1.55 16.98 9.23
N ASP A 60 2.05 17.68 10.25
CA ASP A 60 1.55 18.99 10.68
C ASP A 60 1.73 20.06 9.58
N ASN A 61 2.84 19.98 8.84
CA ASN A 61 3.17 20.94 7.78
C ASN A 61 2.61 20.59 6.40
N ALA A 62 1.81 19.52 6.29
CA ALA A 62 1.33 18.97 5.02
C ALA A 62 2.45 18.82 3.98
N GLN A 63 3.58 18.24 4.40
CA GLN A 63 4.78 18.03 3.61
C GLN A 63 4.95 16.55 3.26
N GLU A 64 5.31 16.30 2.01
CA GLU A 64 5.63 14.94 1.55
C GLU A 64 6.98 14.48 2.11
N VAL A 65 7.10 13.16 2.31
CA VAL A 65 8.33 12.51 2.76
C VAL A 65 8.66 11.33 1.84
N GLU A 66 9.95 11.12 1.63
CA GLU A 66 10.49 9.88 1.08
C GLU A 66 10.85 8.96 2.25
N ILE A 67 10.48 7.68 2.17
CA ILE A 67 10.73 6.69 3.22
C ILE A 67 11.45 5.47 2.66
N GLU A 68 12.35 4.89 3.45
CA GLU A 68 12.86 3.54 3.22
C GLU A 68 12.15 2.58 4.19
N PHE A 69 11.42 1.60 3.65
CA PHE A 69 10.55 0.75 4.45
C PHE A 69 10.48 -0.69 3.96
N THR A 70 10.03 -1.59 4.82
CA THR A 70 9.56 -2.93 4.46
C THR A 70 8.07 -3.09 4.77
N GLU A 71 7.36 -3.88 3.96
CA GLU A 71 5.96 -4.20 4.20
C GLU A 71 5.82 -5.42 5.11
N GLN A 72 4.90 -5.34 6.08
CA GLN A 72 4.51 -6.44 6.93
C GLN A 72 2.99 -6.54 7.04
N GLN A 73 2.46 -7.75 6.88
CA GLN A 73 1.05 -8.03 7.15
C GLN A 73 0.88 -8.33 8.64
N THR A 74 0.07 -7.54 9.35
CA THR A 74 -0.28 -7.78 10.76
C THR A 74 -1.74 -8.21 10.88
N LYS A 75 -2.14 -8.63 12.11
CA LYS A 75 -3.54 -8.92 12.45
C LYS A 75 -4.47 -7.70 12.29
N PHE A 76 -3.91 -6.49 12.28
CA PHE A 76 -4.66 -5.23 12.19
C PHE A 76 -4.61 -4.60 10.79
N GLY A 77 -4.02 -5.28 9.82
CA GLY A 77 -3.86 -4.79 8.45
C GLY A 77 -2.40 -4.69 8.02
N ALA A 78 -2.21 -4.11 6.84
CA ALA A 78 -0.89 -3.90 6.28
C ALA A 78 -0.16 -2.77 7.01
N GLN A 79 1.13 -2.96 7.24
CA GLN A 79 2.00 -2.04 7.98
C GLN A 79 3.29 -1.80 7.17
N MET A 80 3.78 -0.57 7.22
CA MET A 80 5.10 -0.18 6.71
C MET A 80 6.03 0.04 7.89
N GLN A 81 7.09 -0.76 7.95
CA GLN A 81 8.19 -0.62 8.90
C GLN A 81 9.20 0.36 8.31
N VAL A 82 9.26 1.57 8.84
CA VAL A 82 10.06 2.69 8.30
C VAL A 82 11.41 2.75 9.01
N PHE A 83 12.50 2.72 8.24
CA PHE A 83 13.88 2.72 8.76
C PHE A 83 14.61 4.04 8.53
N SER A 84 14.15 4.84 7.56
CA SER A 84 14.62 6.19 7.31
C SER A 84 13.50 7.05 6.70
N VAL A 85 13.59 8.36 6.90
CA VAL A 85 12.63 9.33 6.36
C VAL A 85 13.36 10.63 5.99
N LYS A 86 12.98 11.19 4.85
CA LYS A 86 13.51 12.48 4.37
C LYS A 86 12.36 13.37 3.88
N PRO A 87 12.22 14.59 4.40
CA PRO A 87 11.26 15.55 3.86
C PRO A 87 11.58 15.88 2.40
N VAL A 88 10.56 15.82 1.54
CA VAL A 88 10.68 16.28 0.17
C VAL A 88 10.56 17.80 0.17
N PRO A 89 11.48 18.55 -0.45
CA PRO A 89 11.37 20.00 -0.55
C PRO A 89 10.03 20.40 -1.18
N LYS A 90 9.31 21.32 -0.54
CA LYS A 90 8.08 21.88 -1.12
C LYS A 90 8.44 22.51 -2.46
N LYS A 91 7.75 22.11 -3.54
CA LYS A 91 7.91 22.77 -4.83
C LYS A 91 7.49 24.23 -4.67
N THR A 92 8.45 25.15 -4.73
CA THR A 92 8.16 26.56 -4.92
C THR A 92 7.56 26.69 -6.32
N GLN A 93 6.26 27.00 -6.40
CA GLN A 93 5.65 27.44 -7.65
C GLN A 93 6.17 28.83 -8.02
#